data_AF-A0A8X6X0I6-F1
#
_entry.id   AF-A0A8X6X0I6-F1
#
_cell.length_a   1.000
_cell.length_b   1.000
_cell.length_c   1.000
_cell.angle_alpha   90.00
_cell.angle_beta   90.00
_cell.angle_gamma   90.00
#
_symmetry.space_group_name_H-M   'P 1'
#
loop_
_entity.id
_entity.type
_entity.pdbx_description
1 polymer ?
#
loop_
_entity_poly.entity_id
_entity_poly.type
_entity_poly.pdbx_seq_one_letter_code
_entity_poly.pdbx_strand_id
1 'polypeptide(L)'
;MVGFFMSSFFLSFYENPFVDPGFEQEDPRWIGCWWLGFVVQGILLLIFTVPIALFPRRLPGSRCITSGSEESGLVSNFAGLLAALKRLALNPLYVLLILNTIMAIFGAFGHYIMLPKYMENQFRLSSSDSSLLSGPPGIGAVMISCVAGGYMIWKLKPSAKMLSVGLVVLETITAVGFFLLMIPRCTNLEMTNYGINDEGLILENACNLNCNCSQTAFTPVCGPDGKTLYFSPCHAGCSSSLNETFTNCSCVFDSSGLQRIM
;
A
#
# COMPACT_ATOMS: atom_id res chain seq x y z
N MET A 1 3.58 7.14 11.50
CA MET A 1 4.67 7.92 10.89
C MET A 1 6.02 7.23 11.08
N VAL A 2 6.49 7.00 12.31
CA VAL A 2 7.78 6.33 12.58
C VAL A 2 7.95 5.00 11.83
N GLY A 3 6.92 4.14 11.81
CA GLY A 3 6.98 2.87 11.07
C GLY A 3 7.21 3.03 9.56
N PHE A 4 6.65 4.07 8.93
CA PHE A 4 6.89 4.33 7.49
C PHE A 4 8.29 4.84 7.22
N PHE A 5 8.83 5.71 8.07
CA PHE A 5 10.24 6.13 7.98
C PHE A 5 11.18 4.94 8.17
N MET A 6 10.92 4.10 9.17
CA MET A 6 11.71 2.90 9.43
C MET A 6 11.62 1.90 8.25
N SER A 7 10.42 1.73 7.68
CA SER A 7 10.21 0.89 6.50
C SER A 7 10.95 1.42 5.27
N SER A 8 10.85 2.72 4.97
CA SER A 8 11.59 3.34 3.88
C SER A 8 13.10 3.15 4.05
N PHE A 9 13.62 3.40 5.26
CA PHE A 9 15.02 3.19 5.59
C PHE A 9 15.49 1.74 5.38
N PHE A 10 14.69 0.73 5.75
CA PHE A 10 15.09 -0.66 5.52
C PHE A 10 14.89 -1.11 4.06
N LEU A 11 13.92 -0.54 3.35
CA LEU A 11 13.70 -0.83 1.93
C LEU A 11 14.78 -0.24 1.02
N SER A 12 15.55 0.74 1.48
CA SER A 12 16.71 1.27 0.76
C SER A 12 17.94 0.36 0.82
N PHE A 13 17.92 -0.72 1.61
CA PHE A 13 18.95 -1.76 1.57
C PHE A 13 18.44 -2.98 0.82
N TYR A 14 19.32 -3.65 0.09
CA TYR A 14 18.99 -4.89 -0.61
C TYR A 14 18.57 -5.98 0.38
N GLU A 15 17.72 -6.91 -0.06
CA GLU A 15 17.18 -8.02 0.74
C GLU A 15 18.25 -8.72 1.59
N ASN A 16 19.41 -8.98 0.97
CA ASN A 16 20.60 -9.43 1.65
C ASN A 16 21.59 -8.27 1.81
N PRO A 17 21.70 -7.65 2.99
CA PRO A 17 22.55 -6.48 3.21
C PRO A 17 24.06 -6.79 3.12
N PHE A 18 24.44 -8.06 3.01
CA PHE A 18 25.85 -8.48 2.90
C PHE A 18 26.31 -8.72 1.45
N VAL A 19 25.40 -8.60 0.48
CA VAL A 19 25.68 -8.83 -0.94
C VAL A 19 25.36 -7.56 -1.70
N ASP A 20 26.31 -7.09 -2.52
CA ASP A 20 26.05 -6.04 -3.48
C ASP A 20 25.41 -6.67 -4.74
N PRO A 21 24.14 -6.34 -5.06
CA PRO A 21 23.48 -6.86 -6.24
C PRO A 21 24.08 -6.35 -7.56
N GLY A 22 24.83 -5.24 -7.54
CA GLY A 22 25.41 -4.64 -8.74
C GLY A 22 24.41 -3.84 -9.60
N PHE A 23 23.20 -3.58 -9.09
CA PHE A 23 22.17 -2.76 -9.73
C PHE A 23 21.56 -1.74 -8.74
N GLU A 24 20.98 -0.66 -9.27
CA GLU A 24 20.46 0.49 -8.50
C GLU A 24 19.07 0.20 -7.86
N GLN A 25 18.58 1.08 -6.97
CA GLN A 25 17.34 0.87 -6.20
C GLN A 25 16.06 1.01 -7.04
N GLU A 26 16.20 1.66 -8.19
CA GLU A 26 15.16 1.91 -9.18
C GLU A 26 15.00 0.70 -10.12
N ASP A 27 15.94 -0.26 -10.10
CA ASP A 27 15.87 -1.47 -10.92
C ASP A 27 14.67 -2.34 -10.47
N PRO A 28 13.84 -2.85 -11.39
CA PRO A 28 12.69 -3.71 -11.05
C PRO A 28 13.07 -4.99 -10.31
N ARG A 29 14.34 -5.41 -10.36
CA ARG A 29 14.88 -6.56 -9.59
C ARG A 29 15.17 -6.21 -8.13
N TRP A 30 15.15 -4.93 -7.76
CA TRP A 30 15.41 -4.49 -6.40
C TRP A 30 14.31 -4.94 -5.44
N ILE A 31 14.69 -5.77 -4.48
CA ILE A 31 13.84 -6.16 -3.35
C ILE A 31 14.50 -5.60 -2.10
N GLY A 32 13.83 -4.64 -1.47
CA GLY A 32 14.32 -4.04 -0.23
C GLY A 32 14.28 -5.03 0.95
N CYS A 33 15.05 -4.76 1.99
CA CYS A 33 15.16 -5.58 3.21
C CYS A 33 13.91 -5.48 4.12
N TRP A 34 12.77 -5.93 3.59
CA TRP A 34 11.44 -5.78 4.17
C TRP A 34 11.28 -6.48 5.53
N TRP A 35 12.02 -7.57 5.76
CA TRP A 35 11.93 -8.37 6.98
C TRP A 35 12.56 -7.68 8.20
N LEU A 36 13.56 -6.83 7.98
CA LEU A 36 14.32 -6.21 9.07
C LEU A 36 13.45 -5.25 9.91
N GLY A 37 12.47 -4.60 9.28
CA GLY A 37 11.48 -3.78 9.96
C GLY A 37 10.69 -4.56 11.01
N PHE A 38 10.30 -5.80 10.72
CA PHE A 38 9.58 -6.65 11.68
C PHE A 38 10.44 -7.05 12.87
N VAL A 39 11.71 -7.34 12.65
CA VAL A 39 12.66 -7.70 13.71
C VAL A 39 12.84 -6.52 14.67
N VAL A 40 13.12 -5.32 14.13
CA VAL A 40 13.31 -4.11 14.95
C VAL A 40 12.04 -3.74 15.70
N GLN A 41 10.88 -3.77 15.03
CA GLN A 41 9.59 -3.50 15.67
C GLN A 41 9.28 -4.52 16.77
N GLY A 42 9.61 -5.81 16.58
CA GLY A 42 9.44 -6.85 17.58
C GLY A 42 10.30 -6.62 18.83
N ILE A 43 11.57 -6.25 18.65
CA ILE A 43 12.47 -5.92 19.76
C ILE A 43 11.95 -4.70 20.53
N LEU A 44 11.51 -3.64 19.82
CA LEU A 44 10.93 -2.46 20.46
C LEU A 44 9.69 -2.82 21.29
N LEU A 45 8.79 -3.66 20.75
CA LEU A 45 7.63 -4.12 21.50
C LEU A 45 8.03 -4.88 22.76
N LEU A 46 9.04 -5.75 22.70
CA LEU A 46 9.56 -6.47 23.87
C LEU A 46 10.08 -5.50 24.95
N ILE A 47 10.82 -4.47 24.54
CA ILE A 47 11.31 -3.42 25.45
C ILE A 47 10.14 -2.71 26.14
N PHE A 48 9.10 -2.33 25.39
CA PHE A 48 7.93 -1.63 25.94
C PHE A 48 7.04 -2.53 26.82
N THR A 49 7.02 -3.84 26.59
CA THR A 49 6.29 -4.76 27.48
C THR A 49 6.85 -4.81 28.89
N VAL A 50 8.16 -4.59 29.09
CA VAL A 50 8.78 -4.68 30.43
C VAL A 50 8.25 -3.60 31.39
N PRO A 51 8.25 -2.30 31.06
CA PRO A 51 7.61 -1.27 31.89
C PRO A 51 6.12 -1.53 32.10
N ILE A 52 5.41 -2.03 31.08
CA ILE A 52 3.98 -2.33 31.18
C ILE A 52 3.75 -3.47 32.19
N ALA A 53 4.60 -4.50 32.18
CA ALA A 53 4.54 -5.62 33.11
C ALA A 53 4.87 -5.23 34.56
N LEU A 54 5.59 -4.12 34.77
CA LEU A 54 5.90 -3.57 36.08
C LEU A 54 4.74 -2.74 36.67
N PHE A 55 3.70 -2.41 35.90
CA PHE A 55 2.52 -1.77 36.47
C PHE A 55 1.83 -2.70 37.48
N PRO A 56 1.35 -2.15 38.61
CA PRO A 56 0.64 -2.94 39.59
C PRO A 56 -0.62 -3.55 38.99
N ARG A 57 -0.89 -4.83 39.29
CA ARG A 57 -2.10 -5.55 38.84
C ARG A 57 -3.41 -4.85 39.21
N ARG A 58 -3.38 -3.95 40.19
CA ARG A 58 -4.51 -3.14 40.62
C ARG A 58 -4.04 -1.72 40.86
N LEU A 59 -4.64 -0.76 40.16
CA LEU A 59 -4.42 0.65 40.42
C LEU A 59 -5.13 1.05 41.73
N PRO A 60 -4.51 1.88 42.58
CA PRO A 60 -5.16 2.42 43.76
C PRO A 60 -6.38 3.26 43.33
N GLY A 61 -7.59 2.78 43.66
CA GLY A 61 -8.86 3.38 43.23
C GLY A 61 -9.94 2.37 42.81
N SER A 62 -9.54 1.16 42.41
CA SER A 62 -10.49 0.13 41.93
C SER A 62 -11.46 -0.40 42.98
N ARG A 63 -11.16 -0.25 44.28
CA ARG A 63 -12.02 -0.75 45.39
C ARG A 63 -13.38 -0.02 45.48
N CYS A 64 -13.49 1.22 45.00
CA CYS A 64 -14.76 1.96 45.00
C CYS A 64 -15.75 1.46 43.93
N ILE A 65 -15.28 0.78 42.87
CA ILE A 65 -16.12 0.30 41.77
C ILE A 65 -16.66 -1.10 42.08
N THR A 66 -15.94 -1.91 42.87
CA THR A 66 -16.26 -3.33 43.10
C THR A 66 -17.15 -3.58 44.32
N SER A 67 -17.39 -2.59 45.20
CA SER A 67 -18.22 -2.78 46.40
C SER A 67 -19.73 -2.96 46.13
N GLY A 68 -20.18 -2.91 44.86
CA GLY A 68 -21.57 -3.11 44.47
C GLY A 68 -21.83 -4.29 43.53
N SER A 69 -20.82 -5.09 43.17
CA SER A 69 -20.99 -6.22 42.24
C SER A 69 -20.61 -7.53 42.94
N GLU A 70 -21.52 -8.02 43.78
CA GLU A 70 -21.53 -9.42 44.22
C GLU A 70 -21.69 -10.36 43.01
N GLU A 71 -21.15 -11.57 43.18
CA GLU A 71 -20.92 -12.62 42.19
C GLU A 71 -22.02 -12.80 41.12
N SER A 72 -21.80 -12.20 39.95
CA SER A 72 -22.47 -12.57 38.71
C SER A 72 -21.54 -13.52 37.94
N GLY A 73 -21.85 -14.82 37.96
CA GLY A 73 -21.08 -15.84 37.24
C GLY A 73 -20.93 -15.53 35.75
N LEU A 74 -19.89 -16.11 35.12
CA LEU A 74 -19.51 -15.92 33.70
C LEU A 74 -20.71 -15.92 32.72
N VAL A 75 -21.72 -16.75 32.99
CA VAL A 75 -22.95 -16.88 32.20
C VAL A 75 -23.87 -15.65 32.28
N SER A 76 -24.03 -15.05 33.46
CA SER A 76 -24.81 -13.81 33.66
C SER A 76 -24.13 -12.62 32.96
N ASN A 77 -22.79 -12.58 33.00
CA ASN A 77 -22.01 -11.56 32.30
C ASN A 77 -22.10 -11.71 30.77
N PHE A 78 -22.09 -12.94 30.25
CA PHE A 78 -22.23 -13.19 28.81
C PHE A 78 -23.66 -12.93 28.30
N ALA A 79 -24.68 -13.33 29.05
CA ALA A 79 -26.07 -13.03 28.72
C ALA A 79 -26.35 -11.52 28.73
N GLY A 80 -25.79 -10.79 29.72
CA GLY A 80 -25.83 -9.34 29.78
C GLY A 80 -25.13 -8.68 28.59
N LEU A 81 -23.95 -9.18 28.21
CA LEU A 81 -23.23 -8.74 27.00
C LEU A 81 -24.06 -8.97 25.74
N LEU A 82 -24.61 -10.17 25.55
CA LEU A 82 -25.41 -10.51 24.37
C LEU A 82 -26.69 -9.67 24.29
N ALA A 83 -27.33 -9.40 25.42
CA ALA A 83 -28.47 -8.50 25.49
C ALA A 83 -28.09 -7.05 25.12
N ALA A 84 -26.94 -6.56 25.57
CA ALA A 84 -26.43 -5.24 25.20
C ALA A 84 -26.08 -5.16 23.70
N LEU A 85 -25.40 -6.19 23.16
CA LEU A 85 -25.09 -6.29 21.73
C LEU A 85 -26.37 -6.31 20.89
N LYS A 86 -27.39 -7.07 21.32
CA LYS A 86 -28.70 -7.11 20.64
C LYS A 86 -29.38 -5.73 20.66
N ARG A 87 -29.33 -4.99 21.77
CA ARG A 87 -29.87 -3.62 21.84
C ARG A 87 -29.15 -2.67 20.89
N LEU A 88 -27.83 -2.77 20.78
CA LEU A 88 -27.03 -1.97 19.86
C LEU A 88 -27.32 -2.33 18.40
N ALA A 89 -27.38 -3.62 18.08
CA ALA A 89 -27.67 -4.13 16.74
C ALA A 89 -29.11 -3.86 16.27
N LEU A 90 -30.05 -3.68 17.20
CA LEU A 90 -31.43 -3.29 16.88
C LEU A 90 -31.63 -1.77 16.83
N ASN A 91 -30.63 -0.96 17.18
CA ASN A 91 -30.71 0.48 17.05
C ASN A 91 -30.35 0.88 15.60
N PRO A 92 -31.32 1.30 14.76
CA PRO A 92 -31.09 1.52 13.34
C PRO A 92 -30.09 2.65 13.08
N LEU A 93 -30.07 3.69 13.93
CA LEU A 93 -29.12 4.80 13.80
C LEU A 93 -27.68 4.33 14.06
N TYR A 94 -27.50 3.47 15.06
CA TYR A 94 -26.18 2.93 15.40
C TYR A 94 -25.66 2.00 14.30
N VAL A 95 -26.52 1.12 13.78
CA VAL A 95 -26.17 0.21 12.68
C VAL A 95 -25.80 0.99 11.42
N LEU A 96 -26.55 2.03 11.06
CA LEU A 96 -26.22 2.88 9.90
C LEU A 96 -24.89 3.61 10.08
N LEU A 97 -24.60 4.10 11.29
CA LEU A 97 -23.33 4.73 11.60
C LEU A 97 -22.16 3.75 11.46
N ILE A 98 -22.29 2.53 12.00
CA ILE A 98 -21.29 1.47 11.83
C ILE A 98 -21.09 1.14 10.35
N LEU A 99 -22.17 0.93 9.61
CA LEU A 99 -22.08 0.56 8.20
C LEU A 99 -21.35 1.65 7.41
N ASN A 100 -21.65 2.92 7.66
CA ASN A 100 -20.93 4.05 7.08
C ASN A 100 -19.43 4.01 7.43
N THR A 101 -19.08 3.81 8.70
CA THR A 101 -17.68 3.71 9.14
C THR A 101 -16.95 2.54 8.48
N ILE A 102 -17.61 1.39 8.34
CA ILE A 102 -17.05 0.23 7.65
C ILE A 102 -16.75 0.58 6.19
N MET A 103 -17.71 1.13 5.45
CA MET A 103 -17.53 1.50 4.05
C MET A 103 -16.40 2.53 3.87
N ALA A 104 -16.34 3.55 4.72
CA ALA A 104 -15.29 4.55 4.70
C ALA A 104 -13.90 3.93 4.95
N ILE A 105 -13.78 3.04 5.95
CA ILE A 105 -12.53 2.34 6.25
C ILE A 105 -12.10 1.46 5.07
N PHE A 106 -13.01 0.66 4.50
CA PHE A 106 -12.66 -0.21 3.37
C PHE A 106 -12.16 0.58 2.16
N GLY A 107 -12.84 1.68 1.80
CA GLY A 107 -12.41 2.56 0.71
C GLY A 107 -11.03 3.16 0.97
N ALA A 108 -10.81 3.69 2.17
CA ALA A 108 -9.52 4.26 2.55
C ALA A 108 -8.41 3.19 2.59
N PHE A 109 -8.68 2.00 3.12
CA PHE A 109 -7.68 0.94 3.28
C PHE A 109 -7.18 0.41 1.93
N GLY A 110 -8.07 0.25 0.96
CA GLY A 110 -7.70 -0.09 -0.42
C GLY A 110 -6.74 0.94 -1.00
N HIS A 111 -7.03 2.23 -0.83
CA HIS A 111 -6.13 3.30 -1.24
C HIS A 111 -4.78 3.23 -0.50
N TYR A 112 -4.76 3.17 0.83
CA TYR A 112 -3.53 3.17 1.62
C TYR A 112 -2.59 2.00 1.29
N ILE A 113 -3.12 0.79 1.08
CA ILE A 113 -2.30 -0.39 0.76
C ILE A 113 -1.78 -0.34 -0.66
N MET A 114 -2.61 0.07 -1.61
CA MET A 114 -2.25 0.03 -3.03
C MET A 114 -1.44 1.26 -3.46
N LEU A 115 -1.50 2.37 -2.72
CA LEU A 115 -0.86 3.62 -3.10
C LEU A 115 0.67 3.50 -3.28
N PRO A 116 1.47 2.87 -2.38
CA PRO A 116 2.90 2.70 -2.61
C PRO A 116 3.18 1.92 -3.91
N LYS A 117 2.46 0.81 -4.16
CA LYS A 117 2.61 0.02 -5.39
C LYS A 117 2.14 0.76 -6.64
N TYR A 118 1.11 1.57 -6.52
CA TYR A 118 0.70 2.47 -7.57
C TYR A 118 1.82 3.47 -7.89
N MET A 119 2.47 4.05 -6.88
CA MET A 119 3.57 4.99 -7.07
C MET A 119 4.80 4.33 -7.71
N GLU A 120 5.15 3.12 -7.28
CA GLU A 120 6.22 2.32 -7.90
C GLU A 120 5.92 2.07 -9.39
N ASN A 121 4.71 1.62 -9.72
CA ASN A 121 4.37 1.22 -11.09
C ASN A 121 4.12 2.41 -12.03
N GLN A 122 3.49 3.48 -11.56
CA GLN A 122 3.12 4.62 -12.39
C GLN A 122 4.21 5.67 -12.50
N PHE A 123 4.91 5.94 -11.39
CA PHE A 123 5.95 6.97 -11.34
C PHE A 123 7.37 6.40 -11.31
N ARG A 124 7.53 5.06 -11.37
CA ARG A 124 8.83 4.37 -11.37
C ARG A 124 9.74 4.78 -10.21
N LEU A 125 9.12 5.00 -9.06
CA LEU A 125 9.84 5.32 -7.84
C LEU A 125 10.31 4.03 -7.17
N SER A 126 11.44 4.10 -6.48
CA SER A 126 11.93 2.99 -5.66
C SER A 126 10.88 2.57 -4.61
N SER A 127 10.98 1.34 -4.11
CA SER A 127 10.09 0.86 -3.03
C SER A 127 10.21 1.72 -1.76
N SER A 128 11.39 2.28 -1.50
CA SER A 128 11.66 3.18 -0.36
C SER A 128 10.94 4.52 -0.54
N ASP A 129 11.17 5.20 -1.67
CA ASP A 129 10.62 6.54 -1.91
C ASP A 129 9.10 6.50 -2.03
N SER A 130 8.57 5.46 -2.66
CA SER A 130 7.13 5.23 -2.76
C SER A 130 6.48 5.11 -1.39
N SER A 131 7.11 4.39 -0.47
CA SER A 131 6.64 4.24 0.92
C SER A 131 6.74 5.56 1.71
N LEU A 132 7.82 6.31 1.51
CA LEU A 132 8.07 7.60 2.17
C LEU A 132 7.12 8.70 1.70
N LEU A 133 6.77 8.71 0.42
CA LEU A 133 5.89 9.73 -0.16
C LEU A 133 4.40 9.42 0.08
N SER A 134 4.01 8.15 0.11
CA SER A 134 2.60 7.76 0.28
C SER A 134 2.13 7.72 1.74
N GLY A 135 2.93 7.16 2.64
CA GLY A 135 2.47 6.84 4.01
C GLY A 135 2.44 8.02 4.97
N PRO A 136 3.58 8.68 5.27
CA PRO A 136 3.67 9.77 6.24
C PRO A 136 2.69 10.94 5.99
N PRO A 137 2.51 11.46 4.76
CA PRO A 137 1.56 12.54 4.53
C PRO A 137 0.12 12.14 4.89
N GLY A 138 -0.30 10.93 4.53
CA GLY A 138 -1.62 10.41 4.87
C GLY A 138 -1.84 10.32 6.38
N ILE A 139 -0.88 9.78 7.14
CA ILE A 139 -1.01 9.71 8.60
C ILE A 139 -1.00 11.10 9.23
N GLY A 140 -0.12 12.00 8.75
CA GLY A 140 -0.06 13.37 9.24
C GLY A 140 -1.40 14.10 9.05
N ALA A 141 -2.03 13.94 7.88
CA ALA A 141 -3.34 14.49 7.60
C ALA A 141 -4.42 13.96 8.57
N VAL A 142 -4.43 12.66 8.86
CA VAL A 142 -5.37 12.06 9.84
C VAL A 142 -5.13 12.60 11.25
N MET A 143 -3.88 12.79 11.67
CA MET A 143 -3.59 13.37 12.99
C MET A 143 -4.11 14.81 13.10
N ILE A 144 -3.86 15.62 12.07
CA ILE A 144 -4.33 17.01 12.01
C ILE A 144 -5.86 17.05 12.02
N SER A 145 -6.52 16.19 11.23
CA SER A 145 -7.99 16.18 11.13
C SER A 145 -8.67 15.75 12.43
N CYS A 146 -8.13 14.74 13.13
CA CYS A 146 -8.63 14.31 14.43
C CYS A 146 -8.54 15.42 15.48
N VAL A 147 -7.39 16.12 15.55
CA VAL A 147 -7.19 17.22 16.50
C VAL A 147 -8.09 18.41 16.15
N ALA A 148 -8.14 18.79 14.88
CA ALA A 148 -9.00 19.89 14.42
C ALA A 148 -10.49 19.60 14.64
N GLY A 149 -10.94 18.38 14.33
CA GLY A 149 -12.32 17.94 14.57
C GLY A 149 -12.67 17.91 16.06
N GLY A 150 -11.78 17.39 16.90
CA GLY A 150 -11.93 17.40 18.36
C GLY A 150 -12.00 18.82 18.93
N TYR A 151 -11.12 19.72 18.48
CA TYR A 151 -11.12 21.13 18.89
C TYR A 151 -12.40 21.85 18.44
N MET A 152 -12.86 21.58 17.21
CA MET A 152 -14.11 22.15 16.68
C MET A 152 -15.32 21.72 17.52
N ILE A 153 -15.44 20.44 17.87
CA ILE A 153 -16.54 19.94 18.71
C ILE A 153 -16.46 20.56 20.11
N TRP A 154 -15.26 20.62 20.69
CA TRP A 154 -15.04 21.20 22.02
C TRP A 154 -15.44 22.68 22.09
N LYS A 155 -15.05 23.47 21.08
CA LYS A 155 -15.27 24.91 21.06
C LYS A 155 -16.67 25.31 20.61
N LEU A 156 -17.15 24.73 19.51
CA LEU A 156 -18.40 25.16 18.87
C LEU A 156 -19.64 24.43 19.41
N LYS A 157 -19.45 23.30 20.12
CA LYS A 157 -20.53 22.45 20.66
C LYS A 157 -21.68 22.27 19.66
N PRO A 158 -21.37 21.76 18.45
CA PRO A 158 -22.32 21.71 17.36
C PRO A 158 -23.51 20.81 17.70
N SER A 159 -24.69 21.13 17.15
CA SER A 159 -25.84 20.22 17.21
C SER A 159 -25.53 18.92 16.47
N ALA A 160 -26.08 17.80 16.93
CA ALA A 160 -25.94 16.49 16.29
C ALA A 160 -26.30 16.52 14.80
N LYS A 161 -27.33 17.31 14.41
CA LYS A 161 -27.73 17.46 13.01
C LYS A 161 -26.62 18.09 12.15
N MET A 162 -25.93 19.11 12.67
CA MET A 162 -24.84 19.76 11.96
C MET A 162 -23.65 18.82 11.80
N LEU A 163 -23.35 18.02 12.84
CA LEU A 163 -22.29 17.02 12.78
C LEU A 163 -22.59 15.93 11.73
N SER A 164 -23.81 15.40 11.70
CA SER A 164 -24.22 14.39 10.73
C SER A 164 -24.16 14.91 9.29
N VAL A 165 -24.64 16.13 9.03
CA VAL A 165 -24.56 16.74 7.69
C VAL A 165 -23.10 16.99 7.30
N GLY A 166 -22.29 17.53 8.22
CA GLY A 166 -20.86 17.77 7.98
C GLY A 166 -20.11 16.49 7.63
N LEU A 167 -20.41 15.38 8.32
CA LEU A 167 -19.82 14.07 8.03
C LEU A 167 -20.17 13.60 6.62
N VAL A 168 -21.44 13.65 6.22
CA VAL A 168 -21.86 13.27 4.86
C VAL A 168 -21.18 14.12 3.79
N VAL A 169 -21.07 15.44 4.02
CA VAL A 169 -20.40 16.36 3.08
C VAL A 169 -18.91 16.03 2.95
N LEU A 170 -18.20 15.81 4.05
CA LEU A 170 -16.77 15.49 4.04
C LEU A 170 -16.49 14.14 3.36
N GLU A 171 -17.31 13.12 3.64
CA GLU A 171 -17.22 11.81 2.98
C GLU A 171 -17.46 11.94 1.47
N THR A 172 -18.46 12.72 1.06
CA THR A 172 -18.74 12.95 -0.36
C THR A 172 -17.58 13.66 -1.05
N ILE A 173 -17.00 14.69 -0.43
CA ILE A 173 -15.80 15.40 -0.95
C ILE A 173 -14.63 14.42 -1.09
N THR A 174 -14.43 13.55 -0.10
CA THR A 174 -13.35 12.55 -0.10
C THR A 174 -13.55 11.54 -1.23
N ALA A 175 -14.76 11.02 -1.40
CA ALA A 175 -15.10 10.11 -2.48
C ALA A 175 -14.85 10.73 -3.86
N VAL A 176 -15.34 11.97 -4.08
CA VAL A 176 -15.08 12.73 -5.32
C VAL A 176 -13.58 12.93 -5.52
N GLY A 177 -12.84 13.27 -4.46
CA GLY A 177 -11.39 13.39 -4.50
C GLY A 177 -10.69 12.12 -4.99
N PHE A 178 -11.09 10.95 -4.47
CA PHE A 178 -10.56 9.66 -4.96
C PHE A 178 -10.88 9.42 -6.43
N PHE A 179 -12.10 9.72 -6.89
CA PHE A 179 -12.43 9.61 -8.32
C PHE A 179 -11.58 10.55 -9.18
N LEU A 180 -11.32 11.77 -8.73
CA LEU A 180 -10.49 12.74 -9.45
C LEU A 180 -9.02 12.31 -9.52
N LEU A 181 -8.49 11.66 -8.48
CA LEU A 181 -7.13 11.12 -8.45
C LEU A 181 -6.90 10.00 -9.48
N MET A 182 -7.96 9.33 -9.96
CA MET A 182 -7.88 8.32 -11.01
C MET A 182 -7.79 8.90 -12.43
N ILE A 183 -8.03 10.21 -12.60
CA ILE A 183 -8.05 10.88 -13.90
C ILE A 183 -6.64 11.14 -14.46
N PRO A 184 -5.66 11.68 -13.72
CA PRO A 184 -4.33 11.89 -14.26
C PRO A 184 -3.68 10.54 -14.58
N ARG A 185 -3.51 10.26 -15.87
CA ARG A 185 -2.80 9.09 -16.38
C ARG A 185 -1.39 9.52 -16.76
N CYS A 186 -0.39 8.78 -16.32
CA CYS A 186 0.91 8.81 -16.99
C CYS A 186 0.77 8.17 -18.37
N THR A 187 1.64 8.55 -19.32
CA THR A 187 1.72 7.85 -20.60
C THR A 187 2.05 6.39 -20.33
N ASN A 188 1.08 5.50 -20.53
CA ASN A 188 1.33 4.07 -20.41
C ASN A 188 2.33 3.68 -21.50
N LEU A 189 3.35 2.92 -21.13
CA LEU A 189 4.16 2.23 -22.11
C LEU A 189 3.27 1.18 -22.80
N GLU A 190 3.24 1.19 -24.11
CA GLU A 190 2.47 0.21 -24.87
C GLU A 190 3.33 -1.04 -25.02
N MET A 191 2.89 -2.15 -24.40
CA MET A 191 3.48 -3.44 -24.73
C MET A 191 3.23 -3.70 -26.21
N THR A 192 4.27 -4.02 -26.97
CA THR A 192 4.16 -4.27 -28.40
C THR A 192 4.42 -5.75 -28.70
N ASN A 193 4.16 -6.16 -29.94
CA ASN A 193 4.51 -7.47 -30.46
C ASN A 193 3.92 -8.64 -29.65
N TYR A 194 2.72 -8.46 -29.14
CA TYR A 194 1.91 -9.52 -28.54
C TYR A 194 0.62 -9.71 -29.35
N GLY A 195 0.18 -10.95 -29.45
CA GLY A 195 -1.15 -11.31 -29.93
C GLY A 195 -2.05 -11.69 -28.76
N ILE A 196 -3.36 -11.59 -28.95
CA ILE A 196 -4.36 -12.14 -28.03
C ILE A 196 -5.15 -13.20 -28.80
N ASN A 197 -5.21 -14.42 -28.28
CA ASN A 197 -6.12 -15.47 -28.75
C ASN A 197 -7.09 -15.89 -27.63
N ASP A 198 -8.05 -16.77 -27.94
CA ASP A 198 -9.03 -17.25 -26.96
C ASP A 198 -8.40 -18.01 -25.77
N GLU A 199 -7.13 -18.44 -25.90
CA GLU A 199 -6.37 -19.16 -24.88
C GLU A 199 -5.41 -18.26 -24.07
N GLY A 200 -5.24 -16.99 -24.45
CA GLY A 200 -4.42 -16.02 -23.71
C GLY A 200 -3.53 -15.12 -24.57
N LEU A 201 -2.33 -14.83 -24.04
CA LEU A 201 -1.33 -13.94 -24.63
C LEU A 201 -0.35 -14.74 -25.48
N ILE A 202 -0.23 -14.40 -26.77
CA ILE A 202 0.77 -14.94 -27.69
C ILE A 202 1.94 -13.96 -27.74
N LEU A 203 3.09 -14.38 -27.22
CA LEU A 203 4.32 -13.57 -27.20
C LEU A 203 5.29 -13.89 -28.34
N GLU A 204 5.01 -14.95 -29.11
CA GLU A 204 5.78 -15.31 -30.30
C GLU A 204 5.34 -14.50 -31.52
N ASN A 205 6.29 -13.87 -32.19
CA ASN A 205 6.10 -12.98 -33.32
C ASN A 205 7.36 -12.97 -34.20
N ALA A 206 7.31 -12.24 -35.32
CA ALA A 206 8.42 -12.18 -36.29
C ALA A 206 9.78 -11.75 -35.69
N CYS A 207 9.79 -11.02 -34.57
CA CYS A 207 10.98 -10.54 -33.89
C CYS A 207 11.72 -11.64 -33.13
N ASN A 208 10.99 -12.61 -32.58
CA ASN A 208 11.54 -13.67 -31.72
C ASN A 208 11.31 -15.09 -32.27
N LEU A 209 10.83 -15.25 -33.51
CA LEU A 209 10.68 -16.57 -34.16
C LEU A 209 11.97 -17.42 -34.11
N ASN A 210 13.14 -16.79 -34.15
CA ASN A 210 14.43 -17.48 -34.13
C ASN A 210 15.03 -17.60 -32.72
N CYS A 211 14.28 -17.22 -31.69
CA CYS A 211 14.71 -17.21 -30.31
C CYS A 211 13.73 -18.03 -29.46
N ASN A 212 14.21 -19.09 -28.81
CA ASN A 212 13.39 -19.91 -27.92
C ASN A 212 13.19 -19.20 -26.57
N CYS A 213 12.39 -18.13 -26.55
CA CYS A 213 12.22 -17.26 -25.40
C CYS A 213 11.39 -17.92 -24.29
N SER A 214 11.86 -17.80 -23.04
CA SER A 214 11.06 -18.22 -21.89
C SER A 214 9.92 -17.24 -21.63
N GLN A 215 8.72 -17.77 -21.41
CA GLN A 215 7.53 -16.99 -21.03
C GLN A 215 7.34 -16.92 -19.51
N THR A 216 8.21 -17.56 -18.72
CA THR A 216 8.02 -17.66 -17.26
C THR A 216 8.47 -16.43 -16.48
N ALA A 217 9.33 -15.59 -17.06
CA ALA A 217 9.90 -14.43 -16.40
C ALA A 217 9.64 -13.16 -17.22
N PHE A 218 8.90 -12.23 -16.63
CA PHE A 218 8.67 -10.90 -17.19
C PHE A 218 9.82 -9.97 -16.82
N THR A 219 10.62 -9.56 -17.80
CA THR A 219 11.77 -8.66 -17.64
C THR A 219 11.66 -7.51 -18.63
N PRO A 220 10.71 -6.58 -18.41
CA PRO A 220 10.33 -5.61 -19.43
C PRO A 220 11.48 -4.67 -19.78
N VAL A 221 11.64 -4.42 -21.08
CA VAL A 221 12.66 -3.49 -21.62
C VAL A 221 12.00 -2.44 -22.48
N CYS A 222 12.46 -1.19 -22.33
CA CYS A 222 11.93 -0.06 -23.07
C CYS A 222 12.58 0.02 -24.45
N GLY A 223 11.78 0.29 -25.48
CA GLY A 223 12.28 0.69 -26.79
C GLY A 223 12.97 2.06 -26.72
N PRO A 224 13.87 2.36 -27.67
CA PRO A 224 14.59 3.63 -27.76
C PRO A 224 13.66 4.84 -28.00
N ASP A 225 12.42 4.61 -28.40
CA ASP A 225 11.36 5.60 -28.55
C ASP A 225 10.73 6.02 -27.21
N GLY A 226 11.05 5.33 -26.11
CA GLY A 226 10.55 5.59 -24.76
C GLY A 226 9.04 5.35 -24.59
N LYS A 227 8.38 4.77 -25.60
CA LYS A 227 6.93 4.51 -25.61
C LYS A 227 6.60 3.03 -25.78
N THR A 228 7.50 2.27 -26.40
CA THR A 228 7.33 0.85 -26.67
C THR A 228 7.91 0.01 -25.53
N LEU A 229 7.20 -1.04 -25.10
CA LEU A 229 7.66 -2.01 -24.10
C LEU A 229 7.68 -3.42 -24.70
N TYR A 230 8.77 -4.14 -24.48
CA TYR A 230 8.89 -5.55 -24.85
C TYR A 230 8.85 -6.41 -23.58
N PHE A 231 8.23 -7.59 -23.64
CA PHE A 231 8.09 -8.50 -22.49
C PHE A 231 9.42 -8.93 -21.87
N SER A 232 10.43 -9.17 -22.73
CA SER A 232 11.81 -9.39 -22.32
C SER A 232 12.78 -9.02 -23.44
N PRO A 233 14.10 -8.90 -23.18
CA PRO A 233 15.10 -8.67 -24.21
C PRO A 233 15.06 -9.73 -25.33
N CYS A 234 14.73 -10.97 -24.99
CA CYS A 234 14.56 -12.05 -25.96
C CYS A 234 13.36 -11.81 -26.88
N HIS A 235 12.23 -11.33 -26.33
CA HIS A 235 11.03 -11.00 -27.11
C HIS A 235 11.21 -9.76 -28.01
N ALA A 236 12.19 -8.91 -27.70
CA ALA A 236 12.66 -7.85 -28.59
C ALA A 236 13.57 -8.37 -29.74
N GLY A 237 13.92 -9.67 -29.71
CA GLY A 237 14.74 -10.34 -30.71
C GLY A 237 16.23 -10.10 -30.54
N CYS A 238 16.71 -9.76 -29.34
CA CYS A 238 18.12 -9.49 -29.06
C CYS A 238 18.92 -10.79 -28.84
N SER A 239 20.08 -10.91 -29.49
CA SER A 239 20.91 -12.13 -29.42
C SER A 239 22.15 -12.01 -28.53
N SER A 240 22.50 -10.81 -28.08
CA SER A 240 23.77 -10.57 -27.37
C SER A 240 23.58 -9.53 -26.26
N SER A 241 24.32 -9.70 -25.17
CA SER A 241 24.32 -8.78 -24.02
C SER A 241 25.75 -8.34 -23.73
N LEU A 242 25.99 -7.04 -23.65
CA LEU A 242 27.29 -6.45 -23.29
C LEU A 242 27.06 -5.37 -22.22
N ASN A 243 27.59 -5.58 -21.01
CA ASN A 243 27.46 -4.64 -19.88
C ASN A 243 26.03 -4.13 -19.69
N GLU A 244 25.08 -5.06 -19.47
CA GLU A 244 23.63 -4.80 -19.32
C GLU A 244 22.93 -4.18 -20.55
N THR A 245 23.65 -3.88 -21.62
CA THR A 245 23.06 -3.44 -22.90
C THR A 245 22.83 -4.65 -23.81
N PHE A 246 21.60 -4.85 -24.27
CA PHE A 246 21.30 -5.89 -25.25
C PHE A 246 21.47 -5.34 -26.67
N THR A 247 22.10 -6.12 -27.54
CA THR A 247 22.44 -5.75 -28.91
C THR A 247 21.95 -6.80 -29.90
N ASN A 248 21.93 -6.41 -31.18
CA ASN A 248 21.47 -7.24 -32.30
C ASN A 248 20.00 -7.67 -32.13
N CYS A 249 19.15 -6.67 -31.87
CA CYS A 249 17.72 -6.83 -31.67
C CYS A 249 16.95 -6.72 -32.99
N SER A 250 16.13 -7.71 -33.31
CA SER A 250 15.44 -7.80 -34.62
C SER A 250 14.38 -6.71 -34.85
N CYS A 251 13.71 -6.24 -33.78
CA CYS A 251 12.59 -5.28 -33.89
C CYS A 251 12.83 -3.96 -33.17
N VAL A 252 14.06 -3.69 -32.76
CA VAL A 252 14.42 -2.44 -32.09
C VAL A 252 15.31 -1.63 -33.02
N PHE A 253 14.87 -0.40 -33.33
CA PHE A 253 15.65 0.54 -34.13
C PHE A 253 15.80 1.85 -33.36
N ASP A 254 17.03 2.19 -32.98
CA ASP A 254 17.33 3.53 -32.48
C ASP A 254 17.31 4.55 -33.64
N SER A 255 17.10 5.83 -33.32
CA SER A 255 17.19 7.00 -34.20
C SER A 255 18.50 7.08 -35.02
N SER A 256 19.54 6.38 -34.57
CA SER A 256 20.86 6.22 -35.20
C SER A 256 21.00 4.96 -36.08
N GLY A 257 19.95 4.14 -36.19
CA GLY A 257 19.94 2.85 -36.90
C GLY A 257 20.56 1.69 -36.11
N LEU A 258 20.97 1.91 -34.85
CA LEU A 258 21.54 0.89 -33.98
C LEU A 258 20.45 0.02 -33.34
N GLN A 259 20.65 -1.31 -33.39
CA GLN A 259 19.76 -2.32 -32.81
C GLN A 259 20.16 -2.65 -31.38
N ARG A 260 19.90 -1.74 -30.43
CA ARG A 260 20.24 -1.95 -29.01
C ARG A 260 19.18 -1.40 -28.07
N ILE A 261 19.08 -2.03 -26.90
CA ILE A 261 18.25 -1.61 -25.76
C ILE A 261 19.10 -1.66 -24.48
N MET A 262 18.80 -0.75 -23.57
CA MET A 262 19.41 -0.65 -22.23
C MET A 262 18.41 -1.10 -21.19
#